data_AF-A0A7S3NYC2-F1
#
_entry.id   AF-A0A7S3NYC2-F1
#
_cell.length_a   1.000
_cell.length_b   1.000
_cell.length_c   1.000
_cell.angle_alpha   90.00
_cell.angle_beta   90.00
_cell.angle_gamma   90.00
#
_symmetry.space_group_name_H-M   'P 1'
#
loop_
_entity.id
_entity.type
_entity.pdbx_description
1 polymer ?
#
loop_
_entity_poly.entity_id
_entity_poly.type
_entity_poly.pdbx_seq_one_letter_code
_entity_poly.pdbx_strand_id
1 'polypeptide(L)'
;NTSRKILVLLFVAFLAQTKVFLKANVIVIVLVFYFRLQIYLNPYKNPANNALERLEMSTGLITLFGGLLFINDSDRQDVIDFLVFLFIILCNVNFILNWVYNMLCAYKNVHIFIDSMIVMLGFLLC
;
A
#
# COMPACT_ATOMS: atom_id res chain seq x y z
N ASN A 1 12.03 -9.92 14.27
CA ASN A 1 12.07 -9.44 12.86
C ASN A 1 12.14 -10.58 11.82
N THR A 2 12.81 -11.70 12.10
CA THR A 2 12.95 -12.84 11.15
C THR A 2 11.67 -13.69 11.02
N SER A 3 10.95 -13.92 12.12
CA SER A 3 9.67 -14.67 12.13
C SER A 3 8.57 -14.05 11.28
N ARG A 4 8.51 -12.71 11.22
CA ARG A 4 7.55 -11.95 10.40
C ARG A 4 7.77 -12.19 8.90
N LYS A 5 9.02 -12.22 8.46
CA LYS A 5 9.39 -12.45 7.04
C LYS A 5 9.13 -13.89 6.61
N ILE A 6 9.39 -14.85 7.51
CA ILE A 6 9.14 -16.27 7.27
C ILE A 6 7.64 -16.55 7.12
N LEU A 7 6.78 -15.94 7.95
CA LEU A 7 5.33 -16.06 7.84
C LEU A 7 4.79 -15.54 6.50
N VAL A 8 5.26 -14.37 6.06
CA VAL A 8 4.87 -13.80 4.77
C VAL A 8 5.33 -14.69 3.60
N LEU A 9 6.57 -15.19 3.64
CA LEU A 9 7.09 -16.10 2.62
C LEU A 9 6.32 -17.44 2.56
N LEU A 10 5.97 -18.01 3.71
CA LEU A 10 5.17 -19.24 3.79
C LEU A 10 3.75 -19.03 3.25
N PHE A 11 3.13 -17.90 3.56
CA PHE A 11 1.80 -17.56 3.07
C PHE A 11 1.80 -17.37 1.54
N VAL A 12 2.79 -16.64 1.02
CA VAL A 12 2.99 -16.43 -0.42
C VAL A 12 3.27 -17.76 -1.15
N ALA A 13 4.06 -18.66 -0.57
CA ALA A 13 4.35 -19.97 -1.14
C ALA A 13 3.11 -20.89 -1.16
N PHE A 14 2.28 -20.87 -0.12
CA PHE A 14 1.01 -21.61 -0.08
C PHE A 14 -0.01 -21.05 -1.09
N LEU A 15 -0.03 -19.73 -1.27
CA LEU A 15 -0.87 -19.05 -2.24
C LEU A 15 -0.52 -19.42 -3.68
N ALA A 16 0.73 -19.78 -3.98
CA ALA A 16 1.19 -20.14 -5.32
C ALA A 16 0.36 -21.27 -5.99
N GLN A 17 -0.26 -22.16 -5.23
CA GLN A 17 -1.01 -23.31 -5.74
C GLN A 17 -2.52 -23.07 -5.93
N THR A 18 -3.03 -21.87 -5.65
CA THR A 18 -4.49 -21.59 -5.66
C THR A 18 -4.94 -20.82 -6.91
N LYS A 19 -6.25 -20.86 -7.23
CA LYS A 19 -6.84 -20.05 -8.32
C LYS A 19 -6.50 -18.56 -8.11
N VAL A 20 -6.18 -17.84 -9.18
CA VAL A 20 -5.75 -16.41 -9.14
C VAL A 20 -6.69 -15.55 -8.29
N PHE A 21 -7.99 -15.80 -8.37
CA PHE A 21 -9.01 -15.14 -7.55
C PHE A 21 -8.83 -15.35 -6.05
N LEU A 22 -8.50 -16.58 -5.60
CA LEU A 22 -8.26 -16.87 -4.19
C LEU A 22 -6.97 -16.17 -3.71
N LYS A 23 -5.94 -16.11 -4.57
CA LYS A 23 -4.69 -15.41 -4.26
C LYS A 23 -4.89 -13.94 -3.97
N ALA A 24 -5.63 -13.29 -4.86
CA ALA A 24 -6.01 -11.89 -4.78
C ALA A 24 -6.70 -11.54 -3.47
N ASN A 25 -7.75 -12.28 -3.11
CA ASN A 25 -8.53 -12.05 -1.90
C ASN A 25 -7.70 -12.23 -0.62
N VAL A 26 -6.82 -13.25 -0.59
CA VAL A 26 -5.96 -13.50 0.56
C VAL A 26 -4.91 -12.39 0.72
N ILE A 27 -4.33 -11.89 -0.37
CA ILE A 27 -3.41 -10.74 -0.33
C ILE A 27 -4.12 -9.51 0.25
N VAL A 28 -5.36 -9.23 -0.16
CA VAL A 28 -6.15 -8.12 0.39
C VAL A 28 -6.40 -8.32 1.90
N ILE A 29 -6.77 -9.52 2.34
CA ILE A 29 -6.99 -9.81 3.77
C ILE A 29 -5.71 -9.57 4.59
N VAL A 30 -4.57 -10.05 4.09
CA VAL A 30 -3.27 -9.86 4.74
C VAL A 30 -2.91 -8.38 4.84
N LEU A 31 -3.09 -7.62 3.76
CA LEU A 31 -2.83 -6.18 3.74
C LEU A 31 -3.75 -5.40 4.68
N VAL A 32 -5.04 -5.76 4.75
CA VAL A 32 -5.99 -5.15 5.70
C VAL A 32 -5.59 -5.45 7.14
N PHE A 33 -5.14 -6.67 7.45
CA PHE A 33 -4.62 -7.00 8.77
C PHE A 33 -3.37 -6.19 9.11
N TYR A 34 -2.43 -6.07 8.17
CA TYR A 34 -1.24 -5.22 8.34
C TYR A 34 -1.60 -3.75 8.55
N PHE A 35 -2.57 -3.22 7.80
CA PHE A 35 -3.03 -1.85 7.95
C PHE A 35 -3.61 -1.57 9.34
N ARG A 36 -4.42 -2.50 9.87
CA ARG A 36 -4.94 -2.43 11.24
C ARG A 36 -3.81 -2.44 12.27
N LEU A 37 -2.84 -3.31 12.09
CA LEU A 37 -1.69 -3.40 12.98
C LEU A 37 -0.84 -2.12 12.95
N GLN A 38 -0.66 -1.52 11.77
CA GLN A 38 0.06 -0.26 11.59
C GLN A 38 -0.62 0.91 12.32
N ILE A 39 -1.95 1.01 12.21
CA ILE A 39 -2.72 2.05 12.92
C ILE A 39 -2.55 1.92 14.43
N TYR A 40 -2.50 0.68 14.94
CA TYR A 40 -2.33 0.41 16.36
C TYR A 40 -0.90 0.73 16.84
N LEU A 41 0.12 0.32 16.08
CA LEU A 41 1.51 0.39 16.52
C LEU A 41 2.18 1.76 16.30
N ASN A 42 1.75 2.55 15.31
CA ASN A 42 2.38 3.84 14.94
C ASN A 42 3.92 3.78 14.97
N PRO A 43 4.54 3.06 14.02
CA PRO A 43 5.94 2.64 14.14
C PRO A 43 6.95 3.80 14.13
N TYR A 44 6.59 4.96 13.60
CA TYR A 44 7.46 6.13 13.54
C TYR A 44 7.27 7.04 14.76
N LYS A 45 8.36 7.65 15.23
CA LYS A 45 8.27 8.67 16.29
C LYS A 45 7.59 9.95 15.80
N ASN A 46 7.80 10.30 14.52
CA ASN A 46 7.17 11.47 13.92
C ASN A 46 5.73 11.12 13.48
N PRO A 47 4.70 11.82 13.99
CA PRO A 47 3.32 11.61 13.57
C PRO A 47 3.09 11.87 12.07
N ALA A 48 3.88 12.75 11.44
CA ALA A 48 3.80 13.00 10.00
C ALA A 48 4.19 11.76 9.19
N ASN A 49 5.22 11.03 9.62
CA ASN A 49 5.65 9.80 8.94
C ASN A 49 4.64 8.66 9.15
N ASN A 50 4.01 8.57 10.33
CA ASN A 50 2.91 7.64 10.55
C ASN A 50 1.69 7.97 9.67
N ALA A 51 1.36 9.24 9.49
CA ALA A 51 0.28 9.64 8.59
C ALA A 51 0.61 9.32 7.13
N LEU A 52 1.87 9.57 6.73
CA LEU A 52 2.36 9.26 5.40
C LEU A 52 2.31 7.76 5.11
N GLU A 53 2.72 6.92 6.06
CA GLU A 53 2.64 5.48 5.85
C GLU A 53 1.19 4.95 5.85
N ARG A 54 0.29 5.54 6.62
CA ARG A 54 -1.14 5.19 6.49
C ARG A 54 -1.67 5.56 5.10
N LEU A 55 -1.27 6.71 4.55
CA LEU A 55 -1.63 7.11 3.20
C LEU A 55 -1.04 6.16 2.16
N GLU A 56 0.22 5.78 2.31
CA GLU A 56 0.89 4.77 1.46
C GLU A 56 0.12 3.45 1.45
N MET A 57 -0.13 2.84 2.61
CA MET A 57 -0.82 1.56 2.70
C MET A 57 -2.25 1.63 2.15
N SER A 58 -2.98 2.73 2.40
CA SER A 58 -4.33 2.91 1.86
C SER A 58 -4.34 3.06 0.33
N THR A 59 -3.37 3.78 -0.22
CA THR A 59 -3.22 3.98 -1.66
C THR A 59 -2.78 2.69 -2.34
N GLY A 60 -1.87 1.94 -1.73
CA GLY A 60 -1.47 0.60 -2.19
C GLY A 60 -2.64 -0.38 -2.18
N LEU A 61 -3.47 -0.37 -1.13
CA LEU A 61 -4.70 -1.19 -1.07
C LEU A 61 -5.69 -0.83 -2.18
N ILE A 62 -5.96 0.46 -2.40
CA ILE A 62 -6.85 0.93 -3.47
C ILE A 62 -6.31 0.53 -4.85
N THR A 63 -5.01 0.69 -5.07
CA THR A 63 -4.35 0.38 -6.34
C THR A 63 -4.36 -1.12 -6.62
N LEU A 64 -4.03 -1.95 -5.63
CA LEU A 64 -4.08 -3.41 -5.75
C LEU A 64 -5.51 -3.90 -5.96
N PHE A 65 -6.47 -3.42 -5.16
CA PHE A 65 -7.87 -3.82 -5.31
C PHE A 65 -8.43 -3.37 -6.67
N GLY A 66 -8.13 -2.15 -7.10
CA GLY A 66 -8.45 -1.64 -8.43
C GLY A 66 -7.84 -2.49 -9.54
N GLY A 67 -6.55 -2.82 -9.47
CA GLY A 67 -5.88 -3.71 -10.42
C GLY A 67 -6.53 -5.09 -10.50
N LEU A 68 -6.94 -5.66 -9.37
CA LEU A 68 -7.67 -6.93 -9.31
C LEU A 68 -9.05 -6.86 -9.96
N LEU A 69 -9.71 -5.71 -9.88
CA LEU A 69 -10.97 -5.45 -10.54
C LEU A 69 -10.80 -5.36 -12.08
N PHE A 70 -9.68 -4.83 -12.60
CA PHE A 70 -9.41 -4.79 -14.04
C PHE A 70 -9.11 -6.16 -14.67
N ILE A 71 -8.58 -7.12 -13.90
CA ILE A 71 -8.15 -8.43 -14.43
C ILE A 71 -9.32 -9.40 -14.66
N ASN A 72 -10.47 -9.21 -14.01
CA ASN A 72 -11.47 -10.28 -13.84
C ASN A 72 -12.77 -10.18 -14.66
N ASP A 73 -12.99 -9.19 -15.53
CA ASP A 73 -14.30 -9.08 -16.22
C ASP A 73 -14.21 -8.83 -17.73
N SER A 74 -14.90 -9.68 -18.48
CA SER A 74 -15.20 -9.60 -19.91
C SER A 74 -16.56 -8.94 -20.23
N ASP A 75 -17.34 -8.58 -19.20
CA ASP A 75 -18.71 -8.00 -19.32
C ASP A 75 -18.83 -6.61 -18.64
N ARG A 76 -17.72 -5.89 -18.49
CA ARG A 76 -17.70 -4.62 -17.76
C ARG A 76 -18.10 -3.41 -18.59
N GLN A 77 -18.73 -2.46 -17.91
CA GLN A 77 -19.16 -1.18 -18.46
C GLN A 77 -17.98 -0.20 -18.41
N ASP A 78 -17.43 0.17 -19.58
CA ASP A 78 -16.22 1.01 -19.75
C ASP A 78 -16.14 2.25 -18.85
N VAL A 79 -17.30 2.81 -18.48
CA VAL A 79 -17.42 3.99 -17.62
C VAL A 79 -16.95 3.71 -16.18
N ILE A 80 -17.28 2.55 -15.61
CA ILE A 80 -16.90 2.19 -14.24
C ILE A 80 -15.39 2.00 -14.14
N ASP A 81 -14.81 1.35 -15.15
CA ASP A 81 -13.37 1.12 -15.25
C ASP A 81 -12.59 2.44 -15.39
N PHE A 82 -13.09 3.36 -16.21
CA PHE A 82 -12.52 4.70 -16.31
C PHE A 82 -12.56 5.47 -14.98
N LEU A 83 -13.69 5.40 -14.25
CA LEU A 83 -13.82 6.07 -12.96
C LEU A 83 -12.89 5.47 -11.89
N VAL A 84 -12.77 4.14 -11.83
CA VAL A 84 -11.85 3.45 -10.92
C VAL A 84 -10.40 3.82 -11.25
N PHE A 85 -10.03 3.83 -12.53
CA PHE A 85 -8.69 4.22 -12.96
C PHE A 85 -8.36 5.67 -12.57
N LEU A 86 -9.28 6.60 -12.84
CA LEU A 86 -9.12 8.00 -12.47
C LEU A 86 -8.97 8.17 -10.95
N PHE A 87 -9.75 7.43 -10.16
CA PHE A 87 -9.67 7.44 -8.71
C PHE A 87 -8.31 6.94 -8.20
N ILE A 88 -7.79 5.85 -8.77
CA ILE A 88 -6.45 5.33 -8.45
C ILE A 88 -5.38 6.41 -8.71
N ILE A 89 -5.43 7.07 -9.87
CA ILE A 89 -4.48 8.15 -10.19
C ILE A 89 -4.55 9.27 -9.14
N LEU A 90 -5.76 9.72 -8.79
CA LEU A 90 -5.93 10.79 -7.80
C LEU A 90 -5.37 10.41 -6.42
N CYS A 91 -5.57 9.17 -5.97
CA CYS A 91 -5.01 8.68 -4.72
C CYS A 91 -3.46 8.67 -4.75
N ASN A 92 -2.87 8.19 -5.84
CA ASN A 92 -1.42 8.14 -6.02
C ASN A 92 -0.80 9.55 -6.08
N VAL A 93 -1.41 10.48 -6.81
CA VAL A 93 -0.97 11.88 -6.85
C VAL A 93 -1.06 12.52 -5.46
N ASN A 94 -2.16 12.31 -4.74
CA ASN A 94 -2.30 12.82 -3.38
C ASN A 94 -1.22 12.27 -2.44
N PHE A 95 -0.89 10.98 -2.53
CA PHE A 95 0.21 10.40 -1.76
C PHE A 95 1.54 11.08 -2.09
N ILE A 96 1.88 11.21 -3.38
CA ILE A 96 3.14 11.83 -3.82
C ILE A 96 3.26 13.27 -3.31
N LEU A 97 2.19 14.06 -3.38
CA LEU A 97 2.18 15.45 -2.88
C LEU A 97 2.45 15.51 -1.37
N ASN A 98 1.77 14.68 -0.58
CA ASN A 98 1.99 14.61 0.87
C ASN A 98 3.41 14.12 1.21
N TRP A 99 3.95 13.19 0.42
CA TRP A 99 5.31 12.71 0.57
C TRP A 99 6.33 13.82 0.32
N VAL A 100 6.24 14.52 -0.82
CA VAL A 100 7.15 15.64 -1.15
C VAL A 100 7.11 16.71 -0.07
N TYR A 101 5.90 17.10 0.38
CA TYR A 101 5.74 18.07 1.46
C TYR A 101 6.48 17.64 2.73
N ASN A 102 6.24 16.40 3.19
CA ASN A 102 6.88 15.89 4.39
C ASN A 102 8.41 15.78 4.24
N MET A 103 8.89 15.43 3.05
CA MET A 103 10.31 15.30 2.73
C MET A 103 11.04 16.66 2.78
N LEU A 104 10.42 17.72 2.25
CA LEU A 104 10.93 19.09 2.32
C LEU A 104 10.99 19.60 3.78
N CYS A 105 9.97 19.31 4.59
CA CYS A 105 9.96 19.67 6.01
C CYS A 105 10.99 18.86 6.83
N ALA A 106 11.23 17.60 6.47
CA ALA A 106 12.15 16.70 7.15
C ALA A 106 13.63 16.92 6.79
N TYR A 107 13.93 17.72 5.77
CA TYR A 107 15.29 17.88 5.20
C TYR A 107 16.39 18.19 6.24
N LYS A 108 16.07 18.94 7.29
CA LYS A 108 17.04 19.28 8.36
C LYS A 108 17.26 18.17 9.38
N ASN A 109 16.37 17.18 9.46
CA ASN A 109 16.39 16.11 10.44
C ASN A 109 16.63 14.76 9.75
N VAL A 110 17.89 14.34 9.68
CA VAL A 110 18.34 13.13 8.96
C VAL A 110 17.53 11.87 9.33
N HIS A 111 17.19 11.67 10.60
CA HIS A 111 16.38 10.53 11.03
C HIS A 111 14.96 10.54 10.43
N ILE A 112 14.30 11.71 10.44
CA ILE A 112 12.94 11.87 9.89
C ILE A 112 12.98 11.74 8.36
N PHE A 113 14.04 12.24 7.75
CA PHE A 113 14.27 12.14 6.31
C PHE A 113 14.41 10.68 5.85
N ILE A 114 15.25 9.89 6.55
CA ILE A 114 15.43 8.46 6.26
C ILE A 114 14.09 7.71 6.42
N ASP A 115 13.35 7.98 7.50
CA ASP A 115 12.04 7.37 7.73
C ASP A 115 11.08 7.68 6.57
N SER A 116 11.01 8.93 6.09
CA SER A 116 10.18 9.31 4.93
C SER A 116 10.63 8.66 3.62
N MET A 117 11.92 8.39 3.44
CA MET A 117 12.41 7.64 2.28
C MET A 117 12.01 6.15 2.35
N ILE A 118 11.99 5.56 3.54
CA ILE A 118 11.53 4.18 3.73
C ILE A 118 10.05 4.05 3.32
N VAL A 119 9.20 5.01 3.69
CA VAL A 119 7.79 5.02 3.27
C VAL A 119 7.65 5.07 1.74
N MET A 120 8.46 5.89 1.05
CA MET A 120 8.47 5.94 -0.42
C MET A 120 8.92 4.62 -1.05
N LEU A 121 9.91 3.98 -0.44
CA LEU A 121 10.38 2.68 -0.91
C LEU A 121 9.27 1.62 -0.78
N GLY A 122 8.47 1.68 0.29
CA GLY A 122 7.27 0.86 0.45
C GLY A 122 6.26 1.09 -0.68
N PHE A 123 5.97 2.36 -0.97
CA PHE A 123 5.06 2.75 -2.04
C PHE A 123 5.49 2.24 -3.42
N LEU A 124 6.78 2.33 -3.74
CA LEU A 124 7.32 1.87 -5.04
C LEU A 124 7.34 0.34 -5.21
N LEU A 125 7.25 -0.40 -4.10
CA LEU A 125 7.24 -1.87 -4.09
C LEU A 125 5.82 -2.47 -4.06
N CYS A 126 4.79 -1.63 -3.92
CA CYS A 126 3.38 -2.00 -4.02
C CYS A 126 2.85 -1.87 -5.46
#